data_AF-A0A6P1CSW9-F1
#
_entry.id   AF-A0A6P1CSW9-F1
#
_cell.length_a   1.000
_cell.length_b   1.000
_cell.length_c   1.000
_cell.angle_alpha   90.00
_cell.angle_beta   90.00
_cell.angle_gamma   90.00
#
_symmetry.space_group_name_H-M   'P 1'
#
loop_
_entity.id
_entity.type
_entity.pdbx_description
1 polymer ?
#
loop_
_entity_poly.entity_id
_entity_poly.type
_entity_poly.pdbx_seq_one_letter_code
_entity_poly.pdbx_strand_id
1 'polypeptide(L)'
;MSDDAPPRPLEGLLTEVREGRLSVNFGAGSPDAVRVNAEEFVYIDRDCEGFKLLIQELQAIAKDVADREKWDLGEGNPDLGSARTLVSRYRSKAMGAEDKNSVHEILDEHYRIVEDIQTLHREIAQRYLETDEAFASRYNELTATLPPPGPLTLPPGPNIFGG
;
A
#
# COMPACT_ATOMS: atom_id res chain seq x y z
N MET A 1 3.16 7.79 29.82
CA MET A 1 2.05 7.77 28.85
C MET A 1 2.63 7.20 27.60
N SER A 2 2.49 5.88 27.42
CA SER A 2 2.93 5.21 26.20
C SER A 2 1.69 5.10 25.33
N ASP A 3 1.74 5.74 24.15
CA ASP A 3 0.74 5.59 23.10
C ASP A 3 0.76 4.13 22.62
N ASP A 4 -0.09 3.30 23.22
CA ASP A 4 -0.33 1.93 22.79
C ASP A 4 -1.36 1.97 21.65
N ALA A 5 -0.96 2.59 20.54
CA ALA A 5 -1.73 2.52 19.30
C ALA A 5 -1.70 1.06 18.82
N PRO A 6 -2.85 0.46 18.48
CA PRO A 6 -2.87 -0.91 18.01
C PRO A 6 -1.96 -1.07 16.79
N PRO A 7 -1.24 -2.20 16.68
CA PRO A 7 -0.24 -2.44 15.64
C PRO A 7 -0.87 -2.27 14.26
N ARG A 8 -0.13 -1.67 13.32
CA ARG A 8 -0.66 -1.43 11.97
C ARG A 8 -0.85 -2.76 11.24
N PRO A 9 -1.95 -2.98 10.51
CA PRO A 9 -2.28 -4.27 9.89
C PRO A 9 -1.14 -4.89 9.07
N LEU A 10 -0.32 -4.10 8.37
CA LEU A 10 0.82 -4.56 7.57
C LEU A 10 2.18 -4.08 8.10
N GLU A 11 2.29 -3.72 9.38
CA GLU A 11 3.53 -3.20 9.99
C GLU A 11 4.76 -4.10 9.77
N GLY A 12 4.56 -5.43 9.84
CA GLY A 12 5.61 -6.41 9.58
C GLY A 12 6.14 -6.33 8.15
N LEU A 13 5.25 -6.23 7.15
CA LEU A 13 5.63 -6.12 5.75
C LEU A 13 6.31 -4.78 5.44
N LEU A 14 5.81 -3.68 6.01
CA LEU A 14 6.44 -2.37 5.89
C LEU A 14 7.86 -2.37 6.46
N THR A 15 8.06 -3.02 7.60
CA THR A 15 9.37 -3.17 8.24
C THR A 15 10.31 -4.00 7.35
N GLU A 16 9.83 -5.10 6.78
CA GLU A 16 10.63 -5.93 5.88
C GLU A 16 11.05 -5.20 4.59
N VAL A 17 10.18 -4.37 4.00
CA VAL A 17 10.55 -3.53 2.84
C VAL A 17 11.55 -2.44 3.22
N ARG A 18 11.32 -1.73 4.33
CA ARG A 18 12.25 -0.70 4.82
C ARG A 18 13.63 -1.25 5.10
N GLU A 19 13.70 -2.43 5.71
CA GLU A 19 14.96 -3.09 6.02
C GLU A 19 15.57 -3.83 4.81
N GLY A 20 14.94 -3.76 3.63
CA GLY A 20 15.42 -4.41 2.42
C GLY A 20 15.46 -5.93 2.51
N ARG A 21 14.78 -6.52 3.50
CA ARG A 21 14.71 -7.97 3.73
C ARG A 21 13.67 -8.64 2.84
N LEU A 22 12.72 -7.87 2.34
CA LEU A 22 11.72 -8.37 1.41
C LEU A 22 12.37 -8.51 0.02
N SER A 23 12.90 -9.70 -0.27
CA SER A 23 13.36 -10.03 -1.62
C SER A 23 12.13 -10.23 -2.50
N VAL A 24 11.70 -9.18 -3.18
CA VAL A 24 10.78 -9.30 -4.31
C VAL A 24 11.53 -9.93 -5.47
N ASN A 25 11.67 -11.26 -5.43
CA ASN A 25 12.32 -12.05 -6.46
C ASN A 25 11.35 -12.21 -7.64
N PHE A 26 11.11 -11.12 -8.37
CA PHE A 26 10.27 -11.13 -9.56
C PHE A 26 11.07 -11.66 -10.75
N GLY A 27 11.14 -13.00 -10.84
CA GLY A 27 11.54 -13.69 -12.06
C GLY A 27 13.04 -13.72 -12.34
N ALA A 28 13.82 -14.37 -11.48
CA ALA A 28 15.08 -14.95 -11.94
C ALA A 28 14.75 -16.15 -12.86
N GLY A 29 14.64 -15.89 -14.17
CA GLY A 29 14.58 -16.92 -15.22
C GLY A 29 13.26 -17.14 -15.96
N SER A 30 12.23 -16.30 -15.76
CA SER A 30 10.99 -16.35 -16.55
C SER A 30 10.88 -15.12 -17.47
N PRO A 31 10.52 -15.28 -18.76
CA PRO A 31 10.20 -14.16 -19.65
C PRO A 31 8.96 -13.37 -19.21
N ASP A 32 8.18 -13.88 -18.25
CA ASP A 32 7.08 -13.18 -17.56
C ASP A 32 7.54 -12.47 -16.26
N ALA A 33 8.84 -12.19 -16.10
CA ALA A 33 9.32 -11.31 -15.05
C ALA A 33 8.56 -9.97 -15.15
N VAL A 34 7.70 -9.70 -14.17
CA VAL A 34 6.84 -8.52 -14.06
C VAL A 34 7.67 -7.29 -14.41
N ARG A 35 7.45 -6.73 -15.61
CA ARG A 35 8.03 -5.45 -15.97
C ARG A 35 7.44 -4.43 -15.02
N VAL A 36 8.29 -3.79 -14.21
CA VAL A 36 7.93 -2.65 -13.37
C VAL A 36 7.27 -1.61 -14.28
N ASN A 37 5.95 -1.54 -14.24
CA ASN A 37 5.15 -0.60 -15.00
C ASN A 37 4.95 0.62 -14.10
N ALA A 38 5.70 1.69 -14.35
CA ALA A 38 5.65 2.90 -13.52
C ALA A 38 4.24 3.51 -13.49
N GLU A 39 3.48 3.36 -14.57
CA GLU A 39 2.10 3.79 -14.66
C GLU A 39 1.20 3.03 -13.67
N GLU A 40 1.43 1.73 -13.46
CA GLU A 40 0.69 0.90 -12.50
C GLU A 40 0.92 1.37 -11.05
N PHE A 41 2.15 1.71 -10.67
CA PHE A 41 2.44 2.26 -9.33
C PHE A 41 1.75 3.60 -9.10
N VAL A 42 1.71 4.48 -10.11
CA VAL A 42 1.01 5.77 -10.02
C VAL A 42 -0.50 5.58 -9.91
N TYR A 43 -1.09 4.63 -10.64
CA TYR A 43 -2.53 4.35 -10.53
C TYR A 43 -2.91 3.79 -9.17
N ILE A 44 -2.11 2.89 -8.60
CA ILE A 44 -2.35 2.35 -7.26
C ILE A 44 -2.33 3.48 -6.22
N ASP A 45 -1.35 4.38 -6.26
CA ASP A 45 -1.29 5.50 -5.32
C ASP A 45 -2.52 6.41 -5.40
N ARG A 46 -2.93 6.78 -6.63
CA ARG A 46 -4.12 7.59 -6.89
C ARG A 46 -5.38 6.89 -6.38
N ASP A 47 -5.53 5.61 -6.64
CA ASP A 47 -6.72 4.86 -6.29
C ASP A 47 -6.80 4.63 -4.77
N CYS A 48 -5.66 4.45 -4.09
CA CYS A 48 -5.59 4.46 -2.63
C CYS A 48 -6.05 5.79 -2.04
N GLU A 49 -5.63 6.93 -2.60
CA GLU A 49 -6.14 8.26 -2.17
C GLU A 49 -7.65 8.38 -2.39
N GLY A 50 -8.15 7.99 -3.56
CA GLY A 50 -9.58 8.01 -3.84
C GLY A 50 -10.40 7.16 -2.87
N PHE A 51 -9.89 5.98 -2.51
CA PHE A 51 -10.57 5.07 -1.57
C PHE A 51 -10.54 5.61 -0.13
N LYS A 52 -9.43 6.20 0.31
CA LYS A 52 -9.34 6.87 1.63
C LYS A 52 -10.33 8.03 1.75
N LEU A 53 -10.47 8.85 0.70
CA LEU A 53 -11.45 9.95 0.69
C LEU A 53 -12.89 9.43 0.78
N LEU A 54 -13.22 8.38 0.04
CA LEU A 54 -14.54 7.72 0.13
C LEU A 54 -14.80 7.19 1.54
N ILE A 55 -13.81 6.55 2.16
CA ILE A 55 -13.92 6.08 3.55
C ILE A 55 -14.25 7.24 4.50
N GLN A 56 -13.54 8.37 4.39
CA GLN A 56 -13.78 9.54 5.23
C GLN A 56 -15.18 10.13 5.02
N GLU A 57 -15.68 10.16 3.79
CA GLU A 57 -17.05 10.57 3.48
C GLU A 57 -18.08 9.66 4.18
N LEU A 58 -17.90 8.34 4.09
CA LEU A 58 -18.78 7.37 4.75
C LEU A 58 -18.70 7.45 6.28
N GLN A 59 -17.52 7.72 6.84
CA GLN A 59 -17.36 7.95 8.29
C GLN A 59 -18.08 9.23 8.73
N ALA A 60 -18.06 10.30 7.93
CA ALA A 60 -18.81 11.52 8.21
C ALA A 60 -20.32 11.25 8.22
N ILE A 61 -20.83 10.48 7.24
CA ILE A 61 -22.24 10.05 7.22
C ILE A 61 -22.59 9.21 8.45
N ALA A 62 -21.73 8.27 8.84
CA ALA A 62 -21.93 7.46 10.04
C ALA A 62 -21.99 8.33 11.31
N LYS A 63 -21.11 9.33 11.41
CA LYS A 63 -21.13 10.31 12.49
C LYS A 63 -22.44 11.10 12.49
N ASP A 64 -22.89 11.59 11.34
CA ASP A 64 -24.17 12.34 11.24
C ASP A 64 -25.36 11.49 11.69
N VAL A 65 -25.38 10.20 11.35
CA VAL A 65 -26.39 9.25 11.84
C VAL A 65 -26.30 9.10 13.36
N ALA A 66 -25.09 8.93 13.90
CA ALA A 66 -24.86 8.78 15.33
C ALA A 66 -25.23 10.03 16.14
N ASP A 67 -25.02 11.22 15.57
CA ASP A 67 -25.22 12.53 16.23
C ASP A 67 -26.62 13.12 15.98
N ARG A 68 -27.40 12.57 15.03
CA ARG A 68 -28.73 13.09 14.65
C ARG A 68 -29.65 13.29 15.85
N GLU A 69 -30.02 14.51 16.20
CA GLU A 69 -30.79 14.78 17.44
C GLU A 69 -32.19 14.13 17.44
N LYS A 70 -32.93 14.24 16.33
CA LYS A 70 -34.31 13.75 16.19
C LYS A 70 -34.47 12.81 15.00
N TRP A 71 -35.16 11.70 15.24
CA TRP A 71 -35.44 10.66 14.26
C TRP A 71 -36.90 10.65 13.82
N ASP A 72 -37.79 11.34 14.55
CA ASP A 72 -39.22 11.43 14.28
C ASP A 72 -39.90 10.05 14.21
N LEU A 73 -39.37 9.08 14.97
CA LEU A 73 -39.89 7.73 15.10
C LEU A 73 -40.76 7.55 16.35
N GLY A 74 -40.87 8.60 17.18
CA GLY A 74 -41.53 8.56 18.48
C GLY A 74 -40.60 8.20 19.63
N GLU A 75 -39.29 8.35 19.45
CA GLU A 75 -38.24 8.02 20.42
C GLU A 75 -38.35 8.79 21.76
N GLY A 76 -38.99 9.96 21.72
CA GLY A 76 -39.31 10.77 22.91
C GLY A 76 -40.59 10.35 23.64
N ASN A 77 -41.43 9.49 23.04
CA ASN A 77 -42.66 9.02 23.66
C ASN A 77 -42.35 7.80 24.57
N PRO A 78 -42.63 7.86 25.89
CA PRO A 78 -42.36 6.74 26.80
C PRO A 78 -43.17 5.47 26.48
N ASP A 79 -44.32 5.59 25.82
CA ASP A 79 -45.16 4.45 25.44
C ASP A 79 -44.64 3.72 24.18
N LEU A 80 -43.71 4.34 23.44
CA LEU A 80 -43.12 3.79 22.21
C LEU A 80 -41.69 3.27 22.46
N GLY A 81 -41.56 2.29 23.38
CA GLY A 81 -40.26 1.72 23.75
C GLY A 81 -39.45 1.16 22.56
N SER A 82 -40.13 0.59 21.55
CA SER A 82 -39.48 0.07 20.34
C SER A 82 -38.78 1.15 19.51
N ALA A 83 -39.36 2.35 19.42
CA ALA A 83 -38.75 3.48 18.70
C ALA A 83 -37.42 3.88 19.35
N ARG A 84 -37.39 3.96 20.68
CA ARG A 84 -36.16 4.25 21.43
C ARG A 84 -35.09 3.18 21.22
N THR A 85 -35.48 1.90 21.25
CA THR A 85 -34.55 0.78 21.00
C THR A 85 -33.97 0.84 19.58
N LEU A 86 -34.79 1.13 18.56
CA LEU A 86 -34.32 1.26 17.18
C LEU A 86 -33.33 2.42 17.02
N VAL A 87 -33.66 3.61 17.53
CA VAL A 87 -32.76 4.77 17.48
C VAL A 87 -31.45 4.49 18.19
N SER A 88 -31.49 3.89 19.38
CA SER A 88 -30.29 3.50 20.12
C SER A 88 -29.41 2.53 19.34
N ARG A 89 -30.02 1.55 18.66
CA ARG A 89 -29.29 0.58 17.82
C ARG A 89 -28.68 1.25 16.60
N TYR A 90 -29.40 2.16 15.94
CA TYR A 90 -28.86 2.87 14.79
C TYR A 90 -27.67 3.75 15.16
N ARG A 91 -27.76 4.50 16.26
CA ARG A 91 -26.61 5.29 16.75
C ARG A 91 -25.40 4.42 17.02
N SER A 92 -25.60 3.36 17.80
CA SER A 92 -24.52 2.44 18.17
C SER A 92 -23.89 1.77 16.95
N LYS A 93 -24.69 1.29 15.98
CA LYS A 93 -24.15 0.67 14.77
C LYS A 93 -23.51 1.67 13.80
N ALA A 94 -23.91 2.94 13.84
CA ALA A 94 -23.22 3.97 13.08
C ALA A 94 -21.85 4.30 13.70
N MET A 95 -21.80 4.52 15.01
CA MET A 95 -20.57 4.86 15.73
C MET A 95 -20.64 4.44 17.22
N GLY A 96 -19.54 3.91 17.74
CA GLY A 96 -19.39 3.62 19.18
C GLY A 96 -20.13 2.36 19.62
N ALA A 97 -20.10 1.31 18.80
CA ALA A 97 -20.58 0.00 19.21
C ALA A 97 -19.59 -0.63 20.19
N GLU A 98 -20.08 -1.20 21.30
CA GLU A 98 -19.20 -1.79 22.33
C GLU A 98 -18.34 -2.95 21.79
N ASP A 99 -18.83 -3.64 20.76
CA ASP A 99 -18.16 -4.75 20.09
C ASP A 99 -17.15 -4.31 19.01
N LYS A 100 -16.88 -3.00 18.90
CA LYS A 100 -16.07 -2.38 17.84
C LYS A 100 -16.56 -2.68 16.42
N ASN A 101 -17.84 -3.04 16.29
CA ASN A 101 -18.50 -3.38 15.02
C ASN A 101 -19.53 -2.30 14.68
N SER A 102 -19.10 -1.03 14.77
CA SER A 102 -19.78 0.08 14.14
C SER A 102 -19.20 0.36 12.77
N VAL A 103 -20.00 0.99 11.90
CA VAL A 103 -19.57 1.39 10.56
C VAL A 103 -18.32 2.27 10.64
N HIS A 104 -18.30 3.24 11.54
CA HIS A 104 -17.17 4.15 11.69
C HIS A 104 -15.86 3.41 12.05
N GLU A 105 -15.91 2.45 12.97
CA GLU A 105 -14.72 1.69 13.43
C GLU A 105 -14.20 0.75 12.35
N ILE A 106 -15.08 0.03 11.67
CA ILE A 106 -14.70 -0.86 10.56
C ILE A 106 -14.06 -0.07 9.42
N LEU A 107 -14.64 1.08 9.08
CA LEU A 107 -14.09 1.97 8.06
C LEU A 107 -12.72 2.54 8.47
N ASP A 108 -12.50 2.83 9.76
CA ASP A 108 -11.19 3.26 10.25
C ASP A 108 -10.13 2.18 10.07
N GLU A 109 -10.48 0.93 10.34
CA GLU A 109 -9.60 -0.22 10.08
C GLU A 109 -9.26 -0.34 8.58
N HIS A 110 -10.26 -0.20 7.71
CA HIS A 110 -10.06 -0.23 6.26
C HIS A 110 -9.18 0.94 5.78
N TYR A 111 -9.34 2.12 6.37
CA TYR A 111 -8.49 3.28 6.07
C TYR A 111 -7.02 2.94 6.33
N ARG A 112 -6.72 2.35 7.49
CA ARG A 112 -5.35 1.97 7.87
C ARG A 112 -4.77 0.92 6.95
N ILE A 113 -5.57 -0.07 6.54
CA ILE A 113 -5.14 -1.09 5.56
C ILE A 113 -4.77 -0.43 4.23
N VAL A 114 -5.59 0.49 3.74
CA VAL A 114 -5.34 1.18 2.46
C VAL A 114 -4.11 2.07 2.56
N GLU A 115 -3.93 2.78 3.68
CA GLU A 115 -2.73 3.57 3.95
C GLU A 115 -1.46 2.71 4.01
N ASP A 116 -1.54 1.51 4.61
CA ASP A 116 -0.44 0.55 4.64
C ASP A 116 -0.06 0.07 3.23
N ILE A 117 -1.05 -0.31 2.42
CA ILE A 117 -0.85 -0.74 1.02
C ILE A 117 -0.18 0.38 0.22
N GLN A 118 -0.69 1.61 0.36
CA GLN A 118 -0.13 2.77 -0.31
C GLN A 118 1.33 3.01 0.07
N THR A 119 1.63 2.95 1.37
CA THR A 119 2.99 3.12 1.89
C THR A 119 3.91 2.04 1.35
N LEU A 120 3.47 0.79 1.37
CA LEU A 120 4.22 -0.34 0.83
C LEU A 120 4.59 -0.12 -0.65
N HIS A 121 3.63 0.29 -1.46
CA HIS A 121 3.86 0.55 -2.89
C HIS A 121 4.83 1.72 -3.12
N ARG A 122 4.73 2.80 -2.33
CA ARG A 122 5.68 3.94 -2.40
C ARG A 122 7.10 3.51 -2.06
N GLU A 123 7.28 2.72 -1.00
CA GLU A 123 8.58 2.21 -0.57
C GLU A 123 9.20 1.30 -1.65
N ILE A 124 8.39 0.41 -2.25
CA ILE A 124 8.85 -0.43 -3.37
C ILE A 124 9.29 0.44 -4.56
N ALA A 125 8.49 1.43 -4.96
CA ALA A 125 8.84 2.34 -6.06
C ALA A 125 10.14 3.11 -5.79
N GLN A 126 10.31 3.61 -4.56
CA GLN A 126 11.54 4.29 -4.16
C GLN A 126 12.77 3.36 -4.27
N ARG A 127 12.66 2.11 -3.80
CA ARG A 127 13.75 1.13 -3.91
C ARG A 127 14.15 0.82 -5.35
N TYR A 128 13.18 0.79 -6.27
CA TYR A 128 13.49 0.64 -7.70
C TYR A 128 14.29 1.82 -8.24
N LEU A 129 13.88 3.06 -7.93
CA LEU A 129 14.61 4.25 -8.35
C LEU A 129 16.05 4.26 -7.80
N GLU A 130 16.23 3.95 -6.52
CA GLU A 130 17.55 3.86 -5.87
C GLU A 130 18.45 2.79 -6.52
N THR A 131 17.87 1.62 -6.86
CA THR A 131 18.62 0.50 -7.45
C THR A 131 19.10 0.82 -8.86
N ASP A 132 18.25 1.43 -9.69
CA ASP A 132 18.61 1.84 -11.05
C ASP A 132 19.67 2.94 -11.03
N GLU A 133 19.55 3.92 -10.13
CA GLU A 133 20.56 4.98 -9.97
C GLU A 133 21.91 4.40 -9.52
N ALA A 134 21.90 3.51 -8.53
CA ALA A 134 23.11 2.85 -8.03
C ALA A 134 23.79 2.00 -9.12
N PHE A 135 23.00 1.29 -9.93
CA PHE A 135 23.52 0.54 -11.07
C PHE A 135 24.15 1.46 -12.11
N ALA A 136 23.47 2.53 -12.51
CA ALA A 136 23.98 3.50 -13.48
C ALA A 136 25.27 4.16 -12.99
N SER A 137 25.32 4.55 -11.70
CA SER A 137 26.53 5.11 -11.08
C SER A 137 27.70 4.12 -11.13
N ARG A 138 27.47 2.86 -10.74
CA ARG A 138 28.52 1.82 -10.75
C ARG A 138 28.98 1.48 -12.17
N TYR A 139 28.07 1.43 -13.13
CA TYR A 139 28.40 1.21 -14.54
C TYR A 139 29.28 2.34 -15.09
N ASN A 140 28.95 3.59 -14.79
CA ASN A 140 29.73 4.75 -15.21
C ASN A 140 31.12 4.77 -14.54
N GLU A 141 31.21 4.45 -13.25
CA GLU A 141 32.48 4.30 -12.53
C GLU A 141 33.37 3.22 -13.16
N LEU A 142 32.80 2.04 -13.41
CA LEU A 142 33.52 0.93 -14.07
C LEU A 142 33.94 1.30 -15.50
N THR A 143 33.07 1.95 -16.27
CA THR A 143 33.40 2.40 -17.63
C THR A 143 34.50 3.45 -17.65
N ALA A 144 34.50 4.39 -16.69
CA ALA A 144 35.53 5.42 -16.56
C ALA A 144 36.89 4.89 -16.08
N THR A 145 36.89 3.78 -15.32
CA THR A 145 38.10 3.16 -14.76
C THR A 145 38.63 2.00 -15.63
N LEU A 146 37.86 1.53 -16.62
CA LEU A 146 38.28 0.48 -17.54
C LEU A 146 39.42 0.99 -18.46
N PRO A 147 40.60 0.32 -18.46
CA PRO A 147 41.65 0.63 -19.42
C PRO A 147 41.16 0.36 -20.85
N PRO A 148 41.68 1.08 -21.86
CA PRO A 148 41.26 0.89 -23.25
C PRO A 148 41.44 -0.58 -23.66
N PRO A 149 40.49 -1.16 -24.40
CA PRO A 149 40.57 -2.55 -24.79
C PRO A 149 41.88 -2.80 -25.53
N GLY A 150 42.63 -3.80 -25.07
CA GLY A 150 43.80 -4.29 -25.78
C GLY A 150 43.41 -4.79 -27.18
N PRO A 151 44.34 -4.82 -28.14
CA PRO A 151 44.04 -5.21 -29.51
C PRO A 151 43.37 -6.59 -29.56
N LEU A 152 42.21 -6.67 -30.21
CA LEU A 152 41.48 -7.91 -30.41
C LEU A 152 42.32 -8.85 -31.30
N THR A 153 42.92 -9.87 -30.71
CA THR A 153 43.55 -10.97 -31.46
C THR A 153 42.46 -11.95 -31.87
N LEU A 154 42.11 -11.98 -33.16
CA LEU A 154 41.27 -13.04 -33.70
C LEU A 154 41.96 -14.39 -33.49
N PRO A 155 41.27 -15.42 -32.98
CA PRO A 155 41.83 -16.76 -32.90
C PRO A 155 42.26 -17.20 -34.32
N PRO A 156 43.43 -17.87 -34.47
CA PRO A 156 43.87 -18.34 -35.77
C PRO A 156 42.77 -19.20 -36.40
N GLY A 157 42.35 -18.83 -37.61
CA GLY A 157 41.31 -19.55 -38.34
C GLY A 157 41.72 -21.01 -38.56
N PRO A 158 40.75 -21.94 -38.66
CA PRO A 158 41.05 -23.34 -38.90
C PRO A 158 41.85 -23.50 -40.21
N ASN A 159 43.03 -24.11 -40.10
CA ASN A 159 43.88 -24.44 -41.26
C ASN A 159 43.13 -25.45 -42.15
N ILE A 160 42.55 -24.95 -43.24
CA ILE A 160 41.86 -25.76 -44.25
C ILE A 160 42.72 -26.04 -45.49
N PHE A 161 44.01 -25.65 -45.50
CA PHE A 161 44.94 -25.98 -46.59
C PHE A 161 46.37 -26.22 -46.07
N GLY A 162 46.92 -27.41 -46.35
CA GLY A 162 48.33 -27.82 -46.15
C GLY A 162 48.43 -29.22 -45.52
N GLY A 163 48.79 -30.30 -46.20
CA GLY A 163 49.53 -30.44 -47.46
C GLY A 163 50.97 -30.81 -47.14
#